data_AF-A0A9C8KW62-F1
#
_entry.id   AF-A0A9C8KW62-F1
#
_cell.length_a   1.000
_cell.length_b   1.000
_cell.length_c   1.000
_cell.angle_alpha   90.00
_cell.angle_beta   90.00
_cell.angle_gamma   90.00
#
_symmetry.space_group_name_H-M   'P 1'
#
loop_
_entity.id
_entity.type
_entity.pdbx_description
1 polymer ?
#
loop_
_entity_poly.entity_id
_entity_poly.type
_entity_poly.pdbx_seq_one_letter_code
_entity_poly.pdbx_strand_id
1 'polypeptide(L)'
;MQLEDSNGKIVVPQSAEEINAMIDRLGRGVDHLILSEGELFVQCAGSGSDLVVQYGDPSGLHEASETASSETVKELFGAFFRRDESWRTMVSFERSEAGGASTDGQGLEGGAGSRAPGREKSLKEELLDSVKREVKRNVSRTVGRGVRDIFRKFR
;
A
#
# COMPACT_ATOMS: atom_id res chain seq x y z
N MET A 1 8.61 -11.21 13.62
CA MET A 1 7.49 -10.80 12.75
C MET A 1 6.45 -10.05 13.56
N GLN A 2 5.82 -9.04 12.96
CA GLN A 2 4.75 -8.23 13.55
C GLN A 2 3.66 -8.01 12.51
N LEU A 3 2.40 -8.14 12.92
CA LEU A 3 1.22 -7.86 12.10
C LEU A 3 0.50 -6.63 12.67
N GLU A 4 0.40 -5.59 11.87
CA GLU A 4 -0.27 -4.32 12.21
C GLU A 4 -1.54 -4.15 11.36
N ASP A 5 -2.63 -3.72 11.99
CA ASP A 5 -3.87 -3.35 11.32
C ASP A 5 -4.04 -1.82 11.18
N SER A 6 -5.03 -1.39 10.38
CA SER A 6 -5.29 0.03 10.15
C SER A 6 -5.65 0.85 11.38
N ASN A 7 -5.97 0.22 12.51
CA ASN A 7 -6.21 0.89 13.79
C ASN A 7 -4.92 1.08 14.59
N GLY A 8 -3.77 0.65 14.05
CA GLY A 8 -2.48 0.65 14.73
C GLY A 8 -2.33 -0.46 15.76
N LYS A 9 -3.20 -1.49 15.73
CA LYS A 9 -3.06 -2.64 16.63
C LYS A 9 -1.95 -3.53 16.09
N ILE A 10 -0.91 -3.72 16.88
CA ILE A 10 0.23 -4.59 16.57
C ILE A 10 0.08 -5.90 17.34
N VAL A 11 0.18 -7.02 16.64
CA VAL A 11 0.21 -8.38 17.21
C VAL A 11 1.40 -9.16 16.67
N VAL A 12 1.88 -10.15 17.42
CA VAL A 12 2.89 -11.10 16.94
C VAL A 12 2.14 -12.36 16.51
N PRO A 13 1.91 -12.58 15.20
CA PRO A 13 1.14 -13.74 14.75
C PRO A 13 1.87 -15.03 15.15
N GLN A 14 1.12 -15.97 15.73
CA GLN A 14 1.62 -17.29 16.12
C GLN A 14 1.42 -18.33 15.02
N SER A 15 0.53 -18.07 14.06
CA SER A 15 0.23 -18.99 12.97
C SER A 15 -0.26 -18.28 11.71
N ALA A 16 -0.25 -18.99 10.58
CA ALA A 16 -0.78 -18.46 9.31
C ALA A 16 -2.30 -18.26 9.35
N GLU A 17 -3.01 -19.05 10.15
CA GLU A 17 -4.44 -18.94 10.36
C GLU A 17 -4.82 -17.63 11.03
N GLU A 18 -4.01 -17.12 11.98
CA GLU A 18 -4.23 -15.81 12.59
C GLU A 18 -4.09 -14.68 11.56
N ILE A 19 -3.12 -14.80 10.65
CA ILE A 19 -2.93 -13.83 9.57
C ILE A 19 -4.13 -13.87 8.60
N ASN A 20 -4.56 -15.07 8.21
CA ASN A 20 -5.73 -15.24 7.34
C ASN A 20 -7.00 -14.65 7.95
N ALA A 21 -7.22 -14.87 9.26
CA ALA A 21 -8.36 -14.31 9.98
C ALA A 21 -8.33 -12.79 10.04
N MET A 22 -7.14 -12.18 10.07
CA MET A 22 -7.00 -10.73 9.99
C MET A 22 -7.28 -10.22 8.57
N ILE A 23 -6.77 -10.90 7.53
CA ILE A 23 -7.06 -10.56 6.12
C ILE A 23 -8.56 -10.61 5.83
N ASP A 24 -9.29 -11.57 6.41
CA ASP A 24 -10.75 -11.66 6.29
C ASP A 24 -11.52 -10.47 6.89
N ARG A 25 -10.85 -9.62 7.69
CA ARG A 25 -11.41 -8.40 8.25
C ARG A 25 -11.16 -7.16 7.37
N LEU A 26 -10.38 -7.28 6.29
CA LEU A 26 -10.20 -6.20 5.32
C LEU A 26 -11.54 -5.78 4.71
N GLY A 27 -11.79 -4.47 4.68
CA GLY A 27 -13.07 -3.90 4.29
C GLY A 27 -14.20 -4.06 5.33
N ARG A 28 -13.93 -4.68 6.48
CA ARG A 28 -14.88 -4.89 7.60
C ARG A 28 -14.36 -4.26 8.90
N GLY A 29 -13.94 -3.00 8.81
CA GLY A 29 -13.37 -2.23 9.92
C GLY A 29 -11.84 -2.30 10.03
N VAL A 30 -11.18 -2.92 9.04
CA VAL A 30 -9.75 -2.83 8.80
C VAL A 30 -9.56 -2.43 7.33
N ASP A 31 -8.81 -1.35 7.08
CA ASP A 31 -8.60 -0.82 5.73
C ASP A 31 -7.32 -1.35 5.08
N HIS A 32 -6.32 -1.67 5.91
CA HIS A 32 -5.03 -2.20 5.50
C HIS A 32 -4.42 -3.09 6.59
N LEU A 33 -3.51 -3.96 6.17
CA LEU A 33 -2.71 -4.81 7.03
C LEU A 33 -1.26 -4.78 6.58
N ILE A 34 -0.34 -4.77 7.55
CA ILE A 34 1.10 -4.78 7.32
C ILE A 34 1.69 -5.95 8.13
N LEU A 35 2.40 -6.85 7.46
CA LEU A 35 3.18 -7.92 8.10
C LEU A 35 4.67 -7.62 7.88
N SER A 36 5.40 -7.38 8.96
CA SER A 36 6.80 -6.96 8.92
C SER A 36 7.75 -7.94 9.62
N GLU A 37 8.98 -8.02 9.12
CA GLU A 37 10.12 -8.72 9.70
C GLU A 37 11.39 -7.88 9.52
N GLY A 38 11.79 -7.15 10.57
CA GLY A 38 12.94 -6.25 10.49
C GLY A 38 12.67 -5.10 9.52
N GLU A 39 13.51 -4.96 8.50
CA GLU A 39 13.37 -3.93 7.45
C GLU A 39 12.47 -4.39 6.28
N LEU A 40 12.07 -5.66 6.26
CA LEU A 40 11.23 -6.24 5.22
C LEU A 40 9.75 -6.20 5.67
N PHE A 41 8.84 -5.84 4.77
CA PHE A 41 7.41 -5.97 5.03
C PHE A 41 6.61 -6.30 3.78
N VAL A 42 5.46 -6.94 3.97
CA VAL A 42 4.38 -7.03 2.98
C VAL A 42 3.15 -6.33 3.55
N GLN A 43 2.46 -5.57 2.72
CA GLN A 43 1.23 -4.90 3.10
C GLN A 43 0.16 -5.07 2.04
N CYS A 44 -1.09 -5.02 2.47
CA CYS A 44 -2.23 -5.00 1.58
C CYS A 44 -3.26 -3.99 2.06
N ALA A 45 -3.98 -3.40 1.12
CA ALA A 45 -5.07 -2.45 1.37
C ALA A 45 -6.19 -2.67 0.36
N GLY A 46 -7.42 -2.37 0.78
CA GLY A 46 -8.60 -2.49 -0.06
C GLY A 46 -9.72 -3.31 0.57
N SER A 47 -10.68 -3.70 -0.25
CA SER A 47 -11.86 -4.44 0.20
C SER A 47 -12.33 -5.41 -0.86
N GLY A 48 -12.79 -6.59 -0.45
CA GLY A 48 -13.36 -7.58 -1.36
C GLY A 48 -12.30 -8.29 -2.21
N SER A 49 -12.47 -8.31 -3.52
CA SER A 49 -11.59 -9.01 -4.48
C SER A 49 -10.44 -8.16 -5.00
N ASP A 50 -10.42 -6.86 -4.70
CA ASP A 50 -9.53 -5.89 -5.32
C ASP A 50 -8.56 -5.33 -4.25
N LEU A 51 -7.61 -6.17 -3.82
CA LEU A 51 -6.61 -5.78 -2.82
C LEU A 51 -5.33 -5.32 -3.52
N VAL A 52 -4.90 -4.11 -3.23
CA VAL A 52 -3.56 -3.64 -3.62
C VAL A 52 -2.55 -4.26 -2.67
N VAL A 53 -1.47 -4.81 -3.22
CA VAL A 53 -0.39 -5.43 -2.44
C VAL A 53 0.90 -4.67 -2.69
N GLN A 54 1.65 -4.40 -1.64
CA GLN A 54 2.98 -3.80 -1.72
C GLN A 54 3.93 -4.57 -0.81
N TYR A 55 5.21 -4.56 -1.15
CA TYR A 55 6.25 -4.98 -0.22
C TYR A 55 7.36 -3.94 -0.19
N GLY A 56 8.00 -3.80 0.95
CA GLY A 56 9.18 -2.96 1.11
C GLY A 56 10.34 -3.81 1.58
N ASP A 57 11.50 -3.57 0.99
CA ASP A 57 12.78 -4.14 1.38
C ASP A 57 13.87 -3.05 1.32
N PRO A 58 15.15 -3.37 1.64
CA PRO A 58 16.22 -2.37 1.59
C PRO A 58 16.45 -1.72 0.20
N SER A 59 15.96 -2.32 -0.89
CA SER A 59 16.03 -1.74 -2.23
C SER A 59 14.92 -0.72 -2.50
N GLY A 60 13.85 -0.73 -1.69
CA GLY A 60 12.76 0.24 -1.75
C GLY A 60 11.38 -0.41 -1.71
N LEU A 61 10.38 0.36 -2.12
CA LEU A 61 8.99 -0.05 -2.17
C LEU A 61 8.67 -0.65 -3.54
N HIS A 62 7.94 -1.75 -3.54
CA HIS A 62 7.45 -2.44 -4.72
C HIS A 62 5.95 -2.65 -4.59
N GLU A 63 5.22 -2.42 -5.67
CA GLU A 63 3.77 -2.49 -5.74
C GLU A 63 3.36 -3.54 -6.76
N ALA A 64 2.34 -4.32 -6.43
CA ALA A 64 1.80 -5.30 -7.35
C ALA A 64 1.21 -4.56 -8.57
N SER A 65 1.55 -5.02 -9.78
CA SER A 65 1.07 -4.42 -11.04
C SER A 65 -0.44 -4.48 -11.19
N GLU A 66 -1.08 -5.41 -10.49
CA GLU A 66 -2.52 -5.67 -10.51
C GLU A 66 -3.04 -5.91 -9.09
N THR A 67 -4.34 -5.69 -8.88
CA THR A 67 -4.99 -6.01 -7.63
C THR A 67 -5.09 -7.53 -7.46
N ALA A 68 -4.86 -8.02 -6.25
CA ALA A 68 -4.91 -9.42 -5.90
C ALA A 68 -6.22 -9.78 -5.18
N SER A 69 -6.65 -11.03 -5.34
CA SER A 69 -7.77 -11.57 -4.59
C SER A 69 -7.40 -11.79 -3.12
N SER A 70 -8.39 -11.84 -2.22
CA SER A 70 -8.17 -12.18 -0.81
C SER A 70 -7.45 -13.52 -0.62
N GLU A 71 -7.74 -14.52 -1.46
CA GLU A 71 -7.09 -15.83 -1.41
C GLU A 71 -5.60 -15.72 -1.77
N THR A 72 -5.28 -15.01 -2.86
CA THR A 72 -3.89 -14.73 -3.27
C THR A 72 -3.13 -13.97 -2.19
N VAL A 73 -3.76 -12.97 -1.54
CA VAL A 73 -3.14 -12.22 -0.45
C VAL A 73 -2.87 -13.12 0.77
N LYS A 74 -3.77 -14.04 1.11
CA LYS A 74 -3.55 -15.03 2.19
C LYS A 74 -2.38 -15.95 1.89
N GLU A 75 -2.29 -16.47 0.66
CA GLU A 75 -1.17 -17.30 0.24
C GLU A 75 0.16 -16.54 0.32
N LEU A 76 0.17 -15.29 -0.16
CA LEU A 76 1.34 -14.41 -0.15
C LEU A 76 1.80 -14.10 1.27
N PHE A 77 0.89 -13.64 2.14
CA PHE A 77 1.20 -13.35 3.54
C PHE A 77 1.62 -14.62 4.29
N GLY A 78 1.01 -15.77 3.99
CA GLY A 78 1.38 -17.05 4.57
C GLY A 78 2.78 -17.51 4.15
N ALA A 79 3.14 -17.34 2.88
CA ALA A 79 4.47 -17.64 2.38
C ALA A 79 5.53 -16.68 2.97
N PHE A 80 5.23 -15.38 3.06
CA PHE A 80 6.06 -14.41 3.76
C PHE A 80 6.29 -14.80 5.23
N PHE A 81 5.22 -15.16 5.95
CA PHE A 81 5.29 -15.60 7.34
C PHE A 81 6.16 -16.86 7.54
N ARG A 82 6.16 -17.77 6.56
CA ARG A 82 7.00 -18.97 6.56
C ARG A 82 8.43 -18.72 6.04
N ARG A 83 8.76 -17.48 5.66
CA ARG A 83 10.03 -17.11 4.99
C ARG A 83 10.27 -17.87 3.68
N ASP A 84 9.19 -18.20 2.99
CA ASP A 84 9.24 -18.87 1.69
C ASP A 84 9.23 -17.82 0.57
N GLU A 85 10.36 -17.65 -0.11
CA GLU A 85 10.57 -16.61 -1.13
C GLU A 85 9.69 -16.73 -2.38
N SER A 86 8.90 -17.80 -2.50
CA SER A 86 7.90 -17.95 -3.56
C SER A 86 6.91 -16.78 -3.61
N TRP A 87 6.64 -16.12 -2.46
CA TRP A 87 5.71 -14.99 -2.35
C TRP A 87 6.04 -13.83 -3.31
N ARG A 88 7.32 -13.60 -3.62
CA ARG A 88 7.76 -12.54 -4.57
C ARG A 88 7.34 -12.78 -6.01
N THR A 89 6.96 -14.02 -6.34
CA THR A 89 6.57 -14.44 -7.70
C THR A 89 5.10 -14.78 -7.82
N MET A 90 4.33 -14.74 -6.73
CA MET A 90 2.89 -15.00 -6.73
C MET A 90 2.10 -13.92 -7.47
N VAL A 91 2.61 -12.69 -7.48
CA VAL A 91 2.09 -11.58 -8.26
C VAL A 91 3.26 -10.84 -8.92
N SER A 92 2.97 -10.13 -10.01
CA SER A 92 3.94 -9.25 -10.65
C SER A 92 4.11 -7.99 -9.80
N PHE A 93 5.34 -7.68 -9.41
CA PHE A 93 5.68 -6.47 -8.68
C PHE A 93 6.50 -5.51 -9.55
N GLU A 94 6.20 -4.23 -9.44
CA GLU A 94 6.98 -3.14 -10.03
C GLU A 94 7.51 -2.25 -8.92
N ARG A 95 8.73 -1.76 -9.07
CA ARG A 95 9.31 -0.81 -8.13
C ARG A 95 8.48 0.48 -8.17
N SER A 96 7.92 0.86 -7.02
CA SER A 96 7.15 2.09 -6.91
C SER A 96 8.12 3.28 -6.83
N GLU A 97 8.03 4.21 -7.79
CA GLU A 97 8.83 5.44 -7.76
C GLU A 97 8.34 6.43 -6.67
N ALA A 98 7.22 6.13 -6.02
CA ALA A 98 6.77 6.82 -4.82
C ALA A 98 7.58 6.29 -3.61
N GLY A 99 8.69 6.97 -3.30
CA GLY A 99 9.39 6.77 -2.02
C GLY A 99 10.90 6.54 -2.08
N GLY A 100 11.55 6.73 -3.23
CA GLY A 100 13.01 6.77 -3.33
C GLY A 100 13.60 8.13 -2.97
N ALA A 101 13.56 8.55 -1.70
CA ALA A 101 14.48 9.58 -1.24
C ALA A 101 15.87 8.93 -1.09
N SER A 102 16.66 9.13 -2.14
CA SER A 102 18.04 8.70 -2.35
C SER A 102 18.89 8.59 -1.09
N THR A 103 19.44 7.40 -0.85
CA THR A 103 20.73 7.28 -0.17
C THR A 103 21.73 6.71 -1.17
N ASP A 104 22.12 7.53 -2.14
CA ASP A 104 23.31 7.28 -2.97
C ASP A 104 24.08 8.59 -3.08
N GLY A 105 25.33 8.55 -2.61
CA GLY A 105 26.21 9.70 -2.55
C GLY A 105 26.67 10.15 -3.94
N GLN A 106 26.68 11.47 -4.16
CA GLN A 106 27.60 12.13 -5.06
C GLN A 106 28.00 13.46 -4.42
N GLY A 107 29.31 13.65 -4.24
CA GLY A 107 29.87 14.88 -3.70
C GLY A 107 29.66 16.05 -4.66
N LEU A 108 29.28 17.19 -4.10
CA LEU A 108 29.51 18.52 -4.66
C LEU A 108 29.70 19.49 -3.48
N GLU A 109 30.87 20.11 -3.45
CA GLU A 109 31.19 21.23 -2.58
C GLU A 109 30.23 22.41 -2.83
N GLY A 110 29.89 23.11 -1.74
CA GLY A 110 29.52 24.53 -1.77
C GLY A 110 28.05 24.87 -1.52
N GLY A 111 27.80 25.60 -0.43
CA GLY A 111 26.60 26.44 -0.30
C GLY A 111 25.91 26.38 1.07
N ALA A 112 26.29 27.30 1.95
CA ALA A 112 25.62 27.55 3.24
C ALA A 112 24.14 27.95 3.06
N GLY A 113 23.26 27.45 3.94
CA GLY A 113 21.91 28.00 4.07
C GLY A 113 20.90 27.17 4.86
N SER A 114 20.93 27.31 6.19
CA SER A 114 19.77 27.37 7.09
C SER A 114 18.65 26.30 7.08
N ARG A 115 18.49 25.71 8.28
CA ARG A 115 17.22 25.50 9.02
C ARG A 115 16.64 24.06 9.04
N ALA A 116 16.70 23.49 10.25
CA ALA A 116 16.10 22.22 10.72
C ALA A 116 14.55 22.21 10.70
N PRO A 117 13.87 21.13 11.11
CA PRO A 117 14.30 19.72 11.26
C PRO A 117 13.51 18.78 10.33
N GLY A 118 14.04 17.57 10.11
CA GLY A 118 13.35 16.48 9.45
C GLY A 118 12.03 16.17 10.13
N ARG A 119 10.92 16.45 9.43
CA ARG A 119 9.64 15.83 9.71
C ARG A 119 9.59 14.63 8.79
N GLU A 120 9.96 13.49 9.33
CA GLU A 120 9.70 12.19 8.73
C GLU A 120 8.22 12.17 8.37
N LYS A 121 7.91 12.30 7.08
CA LYS A 121 6.55 12.12 6.59
C LYS A 121 6.24 10.66 6.82
N SER A 122 5.50 10.43 7.90
CA SER A 122 5.11 9.10 8.33
C SER A 122 4.45 8.39 7.15
N LEU A 123 4.81 7.12 6.93
CA LEU A 123 4.29 6.23 5.88
C LEU A 123 2.74 6.28 5.74
N LYS A 124 2.07 6.71 6.82
CA LYS A 124 0.63 7.02 6.91
C LYS A 124 0.17 8.15 5.96
N GLU A 125 0.97 9.21 5.78
CA GLU A 125 0.64 10.32 4.87
C GLU A 125 0.79 9.92 3.39
N GLU A 126 1.76 9.06 3.05
CA GLU A 126 1.92 8.55 1.68
C GLU A 126 0.80 7.57 1.29
N LEU A 127 0.38 6.69 2.21
CA LEU A 127 -0.76 5.80 2.01
C LEU A 127 -2.07 6.59 1.76
N LEU A 128 -2.31 7.64 2.56
CA LEU A 128 -3.46 8.51 2.36
C LEU A 128 -3.39 9.25 1.02
N ASP A 129 -2.20 9.66 0.57
CA ASP A 129 -2.05 10.36 -0.72
C ASP A 129 -2.25 9.41 -1.91
N SER A 130 -1.82 8.14 -1.81
CA SER A 130 -2.05 7.11 -2.84
C SER A 130 -3.52 6.74 -2.99
N VAL A 131 -4.23 6.48 -1.88
CA VAL A 131 -5.69 6.21 -1.90
C VAL A 131 -6.46 7.43 -2.44
N LYS A 132 -6.07 8.64 -2.03
CA LYS A 132 -6.70 9.88 -2.50
C LYS A 132 -6.43 10.16 -3.98
N ARG A 133 -5.28 9.76 -4.53
CA ARG A 133 -5.01 9.83 -5.97
C ARG A 133 -5.81 8.81 -6.78
N GLU A 134 -6.08 7.65 -6.24
CA GLU A 134 -6.85 6.62 -6.94
C GLU A 134 -8.34 6.98 -7.02
N VAL A 135 -8.93 7.50 -5.94
CA VAL A 135 -10.30 8.05 -5.95
C VAL A 135 -10.44 9.20 -6.94
N LYS A 136 -9.43 10.07 -7.05
CA LYS A 136 -9.46 11.21 -7.99
C LYS A 136 -9.33 10.77 -9.45
N ARG A 137 -8.61 9.68 -9.74
CA ARG A 137 -8.48 9.12 -11.10
C ARG A 137 -9.73 8.33 -11.54
N ASN A 138 -10.45 7.67 -10.63
CA ASN A 138 -11.70 6.99 -10.96
C ASN A 138 -12.91 7.93 -11.11
N VAL A 139 -12.95 9.07 -10.40
CA VAL A 139 -14.03 10.07 -10.60
C VAL A 139 -13.86 10.86 -11.91
N SER A 140 -12.62 11.05 -12.39
CA SER A 140 -12.35 11.82 -13.61
C SER A 140 -12.67 11.11 -14.94
N ARG A 141 -12.97 9.80 -14.96
CA ARG A 141 -13.38 9.10 -16.20
C ARG A 141 -14.88 8.86 -16.34
N THR A 142 -15.68 9.07 -15.29
CA THR A 142 -17.12 8.75 -15.32
C THR A 142 -18.04 9.97 -15.40
N VAL A 143 -17.53 11.20 -15.19
CA VAL A 143 -18.35 12.44 -15.30
C VAL A 143 -18.00 13.23 -16.56
N GLY A 144 -18.14 12.59 -17.72
CA GLY A 144 -17.88 13.20 -19.03
C GLY A 144 -19.00 13.07 -20.07
N ARG A 145 -20.10 12.38 -19.75
CA ARG A 145 -21.26 12.22 -20.63
C ARG A 145 -22.53 12.06 -19.79
N GLY A 146 -23.30 13.15 -19.62
CA GLY A 146 -24.68 13.01 -19.14
C GLY A 146 -25.23 14.11 -18.24
N VAL A 147 -25.03 15.41 -18.53
CA VAL A 147 -25.84 16.47 -17.89
C VAL A 147 -26.16 17.67 -18.80
N ARG A 148 -26.34 17.46 -20.12
CA ARG A 148 -26.73 18.54 -21.04
C ARG A 148 -28.22 18.56 -21.43
N ASP A 149 -29.00 17.50 -21.18
CA ASP A 149 -30.36 17.38 -21.75
C ASP A 149 -31.55 17.50 -20.77
N ILE A 150 -31.34 17.95 -19.52
CA ILE A 150 -32.46 18.08 -18.56
C ILE A 150 -32.98 19.52 -18.41
N PHE A 151 -32.28 20.54 -18.93
CA PHE A 151 -32.68 21.96 -18.78
C PHE A 151 -33.44 22.55 -19.98
N ARG A 152 -34.30 21.75 -20.65
CA ARG A 152 -35.23 22.27 -21.68
C ARG A 152 -36.62 21.64 -21.60
N LYS A 153 -37.24 21.67 -20.41
CA LYS A 153 -38.70 21.41 -20.31
C LYS A 153 -39.44 22.23 -19.24
N PHE A 154 -38.88 23.35 -18.82
CA PHE A 154 -39.60 24.37 -18.04
C PHE A 154 -39.30 25.76 -18.61
N ARG A 155 -39.94 26.09 -19.73
CA ARG A 155 -40.55 27.40 -20.03
C ARG A 155 -41.30 27.33 -21.35
#